data_AF-A0A977IGY3-F1
#
_entry.id   AF-A0A977IGY3-F1
#
_cell.length_a   1.000
_cell.length_b   1.000
_cell.length_c   1.000
_cell.angle_alpha   90.00
_cell.angle_beta   90.00
_cell.angle_gamma   90.00
#
_symmetry.space_group_name_H-M   'P 1'
#
loop_
_entity.id
_entity.type
_entity.pdbx_description
1 polymer ?
#
loop_
_entity_poly.entity_id
_entity_poly.type
_entity_poly.pdbx_seq_one_letter_code
_entity_poly.pdbx_strand_id
1 'polypeptide(L)'
;MKRYLAPLLLATLVFSSTLGAYGHGLGTDQSLPTTIGGRQVAVEASISPTFIESVGKSPPTLTIRTLDPRNNSTIAGGIDYRVVVEKGNNTLLDQEFRSSDGIVLAKLVPDANADAAQVNDQASPGRVNVSKDAPVEIRSRIMSDGGLYKVSVTLQTSSTGLQVESDRTFDLFVSVSKTQDFSVQTAEGDQKMSVMTYYADVSNLEYDRDTNSISFSMPFDWASSYVSQVPLVHMEVMFPKAIKELQVNGYRGSVDGKELPPDAVLIDDYSYEGLRVVHFVLNNDRLTGVKGSGNTMDFVLAPADKPKFPLDLLSTTEKYVWEMSWGPEVIESGSPTTFVMNVQDNSVGDLVRNASFDFVITKDGREVYRKHLASGQGTFSEQYTFLEPGNYRVAAQKINGENESAQIDVVVLQGSGNSNNNATTPTQQQQPSGCLIATAAFGSELTPQVQFLRGFRDNYVLKSMSGSAFMSIFNAVYYSFSPQVADYEREQPWLQATVKAALYPLFGILLASEQAFSSAGGGEGGTILAGAVASTLIGAVYVSPLAAGAAIAARKKVNSRTVAIAAIVAAGALVATLVAIAAGSVQVLSITTPAFVIALAAAAALAVVRLVQRKKASR
;
A
#
# COMPACT_ATOMS: atom_id res chain seq x y z
N MET A 1 30.80 -42.13 7.93
CA MET A 1 29.96 -41.00 8.39
C MET A 1 30.86 -39.89 8.92
N LYS A 2 31.22 -38.94 8.06
CA LYS A 2 31.94 -37.67 8.34
C LYS A 2 32.29 -37.07 6.96
N ARG A 3 32.09 -35.76 6.80
CA ARG A 3 32.27 -34.90 5.60
C ARG A 3 31.05 -34.83 4.67
N TYR A 4 30.67 -33.59 4.31
CA TYR A 4 29.53 -33.12 3.49
C TYR A 4 28.29 -32.49 4.18
N LEU A 5 28.36 -32.08 5.45
CA LEU A 5 27.29 -31.28 6.09
C LEU A 5 27.66 -29.80 6.38
N ALA A 6 28.63 -29.23 5.67
CA ALA A 6 29.10 -27.86 5.91
C ALA A 6 29.52 -27.20 4.58
N PRO A 7 28.55 -26.80 3.73
CA PRO A 7 28.38 -25.36 3.49
C PRO A 7 26.93 -24.97 3.12
N LEU A 8 25.92 -25.40 3.88
CA LEU A 8 24.53 -24.93 3.72
C LEU A 8 24.01 -24.14 4.95
N LEU A 9 24.90 -23.79 5.87
CA LEU A 9 24.56 -23.20 7.18
C LEU A 9 25.32 -21.88 7.44
N LEU A 10 25.80 -21.22 6.39
CA LEU A 10 26.53 -19.96 6.51
C LEU A 10 26.07 -18.93 5.47
N ALA A 11 24.80 -18.56 5.55
CA ALA A 11 24.29 -17.26 5.08
C ALA A 11 23.15 -16.74 5.98
N THR A 12 23.02 -17.26 7.21
CA THR A 12 22.19 -16.67 8.27
C THR A 12 23.07 -15.75 9.10
N LEU A 13 23.41 -14.60 8.54
CA LEU A 13 23.94 -13.44 9.26
C LEU A 13 23.87 -12.24 8.33
N VAL A 14 22.66 -11.71 8.17
CA VAL A 14 22.46 -10.38 7.61
C VAL A 14 21.57 -9.62 8.58
N PHE A 15 22.25 -8.75 9.33
CA PHE A 15 21.80 -7.52 9.96
C PHE A 15 20.28 -7.31 10.10
N SER A 16 19.81 -7.42 11.34
CA SER A 16 18.64 -6.70 11.81
C SER A 16 18.93 -5.20 11.75
N SER A 17 18.53 -4.52 10.67
CA SER A 17 18.29 -3.10 10.69
C SER A 17 16.77 -2.90 10.72
N THR A 18 16.25 -2.64 11.91
CA THR A 18 14.93 -2.04 12.09
C THR A 18 14.96 -0.68 11.38
N LEU A 19 14.31 -0.58 10.22
CA LEU A 19 13.91 0.72 9.70
C LEU A 19 12.86 1.24 10.67
N GLY A 20 13.22 2.26 11.45
CA GLY A 20 12.25 2.99 12.24
C GLY A 20 11.25 3.62 11.28
N ALA A 21 9.95 3.42 11.52
CA ALA A 21 8.92 4.21 10.90
C ALA A 21 9.15 5.67 11.32
N TYR A 22 9.56 6.52 10.37
CA TYR A 22 9.61 7.95 10.57
C TYR A 22 8.18 8.47 10.52
N GLY A 23 7.66 8.93 11.65
CA GLY A 23 6.35 9.58 11.69
C GLY A 23 6.43 10.92 10.96
N HIS A 24 5.95 10.97 9.72
CA HIS A 24 5.86 12.21 8.97
C HIS A 24 4.40 12.61 8.80
N GLY A 25 4.12 13.89 9.05
CA GLY A 25 2.97 14.60 8.49
C GLY A 25 2.00 15.08 9.55
N LEU A 26 1.20 14.18 10.12
CA LEU A 26 0.07 14.57 10.97
C LEU A 26 0.51 14.86 12.41
N GLY A 27 0.58 16.15 12.75
CA GLY A 27 0.92 16.60 14.09
C GLY A 27 2.34 16.30 14.56
N THR A 28 3.18 15.60 13.79
CA THR A 28 4.58 15.31 14.16
C THR A 28 5.46 15.24 12.92
N ASP A 29 6.70 15.73 13.06
CA ASP A 29 7.75 15.57 12.07
C ASP A 29 9.12 15.40 12.75
N GLN A 30 10.04 14.69 12.10
CA GLN A 30 11.38 14.41 12.61
C GLN A 30 12.44 14.61 11.53
N SER A 31 13.52 15.29 11.89
CA SER A 31 14.65 15.54 10.99
C SER A 31 15.35 14.24 10.59
N LEU A 32 16.05 14.29 9.45
CA LEU A 32 17.06 13.28 9.14
C LEU A 32 18.15 13.24 10.23
N PRO A 33 18.66 12.06 10.58
CA PRO A 33 19.79 11.93 11.49
C PRO A 33 21.03 12.69 11.00
N THR A 34 21.70 13.39 11.91
CA THR A 34 23.00 14.02 11.64
C THR A 34 23.96 13.77 12.80
N THR A 35 25.25 13.99 12.56
CA THR A 35 26.28 13.84 13.60
C THR A 35 26.61 15.19 14.22
N ILE A 36 26.43 15.33 15.53
CA ILE A 36 26.80 16.51 16.31
C ILE A 36 27.61 16.07 17.52
N GLY A 37 28.80 16.64 17.70
CA GLY A 37 29.67 16.29 18.83
C GLY A 37 30.01 14.79 18.91
N GLY A 38 30.11 14.12 17.76
CA GLY A 38 30.35 12.67 17.66
C GLY A 38 29.14 11.78 17.99
N ARG A 39 27.96 12.34 18.26
CA ARG A 39 26.72 11.60 18.52
C ARG A 39 25.76 11.71 17.33
N GLN A 40 24.98 10.66 17.08
CA GLN A 40 23.84 10.73 16.17
C GLN A 40 22.70 11.49 16.84
N VAL A 41 22.15 12.47 16.14
CA VAL A 41 21.13 13.38 16.65
C VAL A 41 20.05 13.55 15.59
N ALA A 42 18.79 13.49 16.03
CA ALA A 42 17.64 13.95 15.28
C ALA A 42 16.80 14.88 16.18
N VAL A 43 16.07 15.79 15.55
CA VAL A 43 15.12 16.69 16.24
C VAL A 43 13.71 16.34 15.77
N GLU A 44 12.81 16.23 16.73
CA GLU A 44 11.39 15.97 16.53
C GLU A 44 10.58 17.16 17.01
N ALA A 45 9.55 17.54 16.27
CA ALA A 45 8.55 18.54 16.67
C ALA A 45 7.16 17.91 16.55
N SER A 46 6.32 18.15 17.55
CA SER A 46 4.95 17.61 17.61
C SER A 46 3.96 18.63 18.15
N ILE A 47 2.80 18.73 17.52
CA ILE A 47 1.63 19.51 17.97
C ILE A 47 0.48 18.54 18.21
N SER A 48 -0.16 18.67 19.37
CA SER A 48 -1.35 17.90 19.75
C SER A 48 -2.42 18.84 20.31
N PRO A 49 -3.72 18.60 20.09
CA PRO A 49 -4.28 17.61 19.18
C PRO A 49 -3.97 17.94 17.71
N THR A 50 -4.10 16.97 16.83
CA THR A 50 -3.83 17.12 15.39
C THR A 50 -5.03 17.63 14.59
N PHE A 51 -6.19 17.77 15.24
CA PHE A 51 -7.43 18.33 14.69
C PHE A 51 -7.75 19.65 15.37
N ILE A 52 -7.92 20.73 14.59
CA ILE A 52 -8.16 22.06 15.14
C ILE A 52 -9.48 22.11 15.94
N GLU A 53 -10.49 21.34 15.52
CA GLU A 53 -11.79 21.23 16.18
C GLU A 53 -11.71 20.58 17.57
N SER A 54 -10.58 19.95 17.90
CA SER A 54 -10.34 19.32 19.21
C SER A 54 -9.70 20.25 20.24
N VAL A 55 -9.25 21.45 19.86
CA VAL A 55 -8.64 22.43 20.77
C VAL A 55 -9.57 22.82 21.92
N GLY A 56 -10.89 22.86 21.68
CA GLY A 56 -11.89 23.11 22.73
C GLY A 56 -12.14 21.93 23.67
N LYS A 57 -11.68 20.73 23.31
CA LYS A 57 -11.87 19.49 24.08
C LYS A 57 -10.62 19.08 24.87
N SER A 58 -9.43 19.44 24.38
CA SER A 58 -8.16 19.11 25.01
C SER A 58 -7.17 20.25 24.81
N PRO A 59 -6.46 20.68 25.87
CA PRO A 59 -5.55 21.80 25.79
C PRO A 59 -4.39 21.48 24.83
N PRO A 60 -4.13 22.34 23.82
CA PRO A 60 -3.11 22.05 22.84
C PRO A 60 -1.70 22.15 23.42
N THR A 61 -0.78 21.36 22.87
CA THR A 61 0.64 21.35 23.25
C THR A 61 1.53 21.39 22.03
N LEU A 62 2.71 22.01 22.18
CA LEU A 62 3.85 21.90 21.28
C LEU A 62 4.97 21.20 22.04
N THR A 63 5.52 20.14 21.45
CA THR A 63 6.65 19.38 22.00
C THR A 63 7.80 19.41 21.02
N ILE A 64 9.00 19.73 21.49
CA ILE A 64 10.25 19.59 20.73
C ILE A 64 11.18 18.69 21.51
N ARG A 65 11.80 17.73 20.82
CA ARG A 65 12.63 16.69 21.42
C ARG A 65 13.89 16.50 20.61
N THR A 66 15.05 16.54 21.27
CA THR A 66 16.32 16.07 20.70
C THR A 66 16.55 14.62 21.11
N LEU A 67 16.81 13.73 20.15
CA LEU A 67 16.94 12.29 20.41
C LEU A 67 18.09 11.64 19.64
N ASP A 68 18.51 10.46 20.11
CA ASP A 68 19.37 9.53 19.36
C ASP A 68 18.49 8.62 18.50
N PRO A 69 18.53 8.74 17.17
CA PRO A 69 17.61 8.03 16.29
C PRO A 69 17.87 6.51 16.23
N ARG A 70 19.00 6.03 16.75
CA ARG A 70 19.34 4.59 16.74
C ARG A 70 18.55 3.80 17.78
N ASN A 71 18.11 4.46 18.85
CA ASN A 71 17.42 3.83 19.96
C ASN A 71 16.21 4.65 20.47
N ASN A 72 15.88 5.74 19.78
CA ASN A 72 14.77 6.65 20.09
C ASN A 72 14.84 7.27 21.51
N SER A 73 16.02 7.32 22.12
CA SER A 73 16.21 7.89 23.47
C SER A 73 16.45 9.40 23.41
N THR A 74 15.81 10.14 24.30
CA THR A 74 16.00 11.60 24.41
C THR A 74 17.42 11.94 24.88
N ILE A 75 18.04 12.93 24.25
CA ILE A 75 19.34 13.45 24.64
C ILE A 75 19.13 14.58 25.67
N ALA A 76 19.36 14.25 26.93
CA ALA A 76 19.27 15.17 28.07
C ALA A 76 20.61 15.87 28.37
N GLY A 77 20.64 16.68 29.45
CA GLY A 77 21.87 17.24 30.01
C GLY A 77 22.04 18.76 29.80
N GLY A 78 20.96 19.48 29.53
CA GLY A 78 21.00 20.92 29.25
C GLY A 78 21.19 21.20 27.76
N ILE A 79 20.10 21.16 27.00
CA ILE A 79 20.07 21.52 25.58
C ILE A 79 19.46 22.91 25.44
N ASP A 80 20.16 23.78 24.73
CA ASP A 80 19.69 25.13 24.44
C ASP A 80 19.11 25.17 23.02
N TYR A 81 17.86 25.62 22.94
CA TYR A 81 17.07 25.71 21.73
C TYR A 81 16.76 27.17 21.40
N ARG A 82 16.78 27.54 20.13
CA ARG A 82 15.93 28.62 19.61
C ARG A 82 14.86 28.00 18.73
N VAL A 83 13.61 28.28 19.06
CA VAL A 83 12.43 27.72 18.40
C VAL A 83 11.70 28.84 17.69
N VAL A 84 11.59 28.73 16.37
CA VAL A 84 10.80 29.64 15.53
C VAL A 84 9.66 28.86 14.91
N VAL A 85 8.42 29.30 15.14
CA VAL A 85 7.22 28.70 14.54
C VAL A 85 6.61 29.70 13.57
N GLU A 86 6.39 29.27 12.34
CA GLU A 86 5.86 30.10 11.26
C GLU A 86 4.65 29.43 10.60
N LYS A 87 3.72 30.25 10.10
CA LYS A 87 2.62 29.81 9.23
C LYS A 87 2.52 30.77 8.06
N GLY A 88 2.76 30.26 6.84
CA GLY A 88 2.98 31.12 5.68
C GLY A 88 4.17 32.06 5.93
N ASN A 89 3.98 33.36 5.74
CA ASN A 89 5.01 34.38 5.98
C ASN A 89 4.93 35.03 7.38
N ASN A 90 4.12 34.48 8.29
CA ASN A 90 3.92 35.06 9.62
C ASN A 90 4.67 34.24 10.67
N THR A 91 5.58 34.89 11.41
CA THR A 91 6.21 34.32 12.60
C THR A 91 5.22 34.34 13.77
N LEU A 92 4.91 33.16 14.30
CA LEU A 92 3.96 32.95 15.39
C LEU A 92 4.64 32.78 16.75
N LEU A 93 5.91 32.37 16.76
CA LEU A 93 6.78 32.26 17.94
C LEU A 93 8.24 32.40 17.49
N ASP A 94 9.05 33.12 18.26
CA ASP A 94 10.52 33.10 18.20
C ASP A 94 11.03 33.19 19.63
N GLN A 95 11.50 32.07 20.19
CA GLN A 95 11.83 31.97 21.60
C GLN A 95 13.04 31.07 21.85
N GLU A 96 13.92 31.51 22.77
CA GLU A 96 14.99 30.67 23.31
C GLU A 96 14.54 29.88 24.54
N PHE A 97 14.89 28.61 24.58
CA PHE A 97 14.65 27.69 25.69
C PHE A 97 15.92 26.99 26.15
N ARG A 98 16.00 26.69 27.44
CA ARG A 98 16.97 25.77 28.03
C ARG A 98 16.24 24.58 28.63
N SER A 99 16.53 23.40 28.13
CA SER A 99 15.92 22.17 28.61
C SER A 99 16.92 21.29 29.35
N SER A 100 16.59 20.90 30.59
CA SER A 100 17.42 19.97 31.36
C SER A 100 17.31 18.53 30.87
N ASP A 101 16.15 18.12 30.36
CA ASP A 101 15.82 16.76 29.93
C ASP A 101 15.85 16.57 28.41
N GLY A 102 16.14 17.62 27.64
CA GLY A 102 16.17 17.59 26.19
C GLY A 102 14.80 17.75 25.54
N ILE A 103 13.77 18.13 26.31
CA ILE A 103 12.41 18.35 25.86
C ILE A 103 11.98 19.80 26.12
N VAL A 104 11.43 20.46 25.09
CA VAL A 104 10.62 21.67 25.25
C VAL A 104 9.17 21.23 25.20
N LEU A 105 8.46 21.31 26.34
CA LEU A 105 7.02 21.08 26.40
C LEU A 105 6.32 22.43 26.66
N ALA A 106 5.53 22.86 25.70
CA ALA A 106 4.73 24.09 25.78
C ALA A 106 3.24 23.75 25.79
N LYS A 107 2.51 24.26 26.78
CA LYS A 107 1.05 24.33 26.78
C LYS A 107 0.65 25.55 25.97
N LEU A 108 -0.09 25.35 24.89
CA LEU A 108 -0.49 26.42 23.99
C LEU A 108 -1.81 27.03 24.48
N VAL A 109 -1.88 28.35 24.44
CA VAL A 109 -3.11 29.14 24.64
C VAL A 109 -3.38 29.87 23.33
N PRO A 110 -4.21 29.29 22.43
CA PRO A 110 -4.49 29.89 21.14
C PRO A 110 -5.19 31.25 21.29
N ASP A 111 -4.68 32.25 20.60
CA ASP A 111 -5.23 33.59 20.55
C ASP A 111 -5.06 34.16 19.14
N ALA A 112 -6.14 34.10 18.35
CA ALA A 112 -6.16 34.57 16.97
C ALA A 112 -5.84 36.07 16.84
N ASN A 113 -6.03 36.84 17.91
CA ASN A 113 -5.84 38.29 17.94
C ASN A 113 -4.51 38.70 18.59
N ALA A 114 -3.67 37.74 18.98
CA ALA A 114 -2.38 38.05 19.59
C ALA A 114 -1.49 38.82 18.60
N ASP A 115 -0.97 39.98 19.02
CA ASP A 115 -0.01 40.76 18.22
C ASP A 115 1.37 40.09 18.15
N ALA A 116 1.77 39.43 19.25
CA ALA A 116 3.01 38.68 19.37
C ALA A 116 2.85 37.51 20.36
N ALA A 117 3.74 36.53 20.30
CA ALA A 117 3.78 35.44 21.27
C ALA A 117 4.15 35.96 22.67
N GLN A 118 3.47 35.40 23.67
CA GLN A 118 3.83 35.55 25.08
C GLN A 118 4.17 34.19 25.67
N VAL A 119 5.25 34.12 26.44
CA VAL A 119 5.72 32.90 27.11
C VAL A 119 5.68 33.16 28.61
N ASN A 120 4.87 32.38 29.33
CA ASN A 120 4.53 32.60 30.74
C ASN A 120 4.09 34.06 31.02
N ASP A 121 3.15 34.56 30.23
CA ASP A 121 2.60 35.94 30.27
C ASP A 121 3.62 37.07 30.01
N GLN A 122 4.82 36.75 29.54
CA GLN A 122 5.82 37.75 29.15
C GLN A 122 5.95 37.82 27.63
N ALA A 123 5.94 39.03 27.07
CA ALA A 123 6.28 39.23 25.67
C ALA A 123 7.80 39.15 25.48
N SER A 124 8.27 38.26 24.60
CA SER A 124 9.70 38.07 24.28
C SER A 124 10.61 37.95 25.51
N PRO A 125 10.36 37.02 26.45
CA PRO A 125 11.34 36.76 27.48
C PRO A 125 12.66 36.35 26.83
N GLY A 126 13.77 36.61 27.51
CA GLY A 126 15.05 36.00 27.14
C GLY A 126 14.97 34.47 27.25
N ARG A 127 16.09 33.79 27.44
CA ARG A 127 16.07 32.32 27.56
C ARG A 127 15.21 31.84 28.74
N VAL A 128 14.25 30.96 28.46
CA VAL A 128 13.34 30.37 29.46
C VAL A 128 13.74 28.93 29.75
N ASN A 129 13.78 28.52 31.03
CA ASN A 129 13.98 27.12 31.38
C ASN A 129 12.68 26.33 31.18
N VAL A 130 12.79 25.13 30.63
CA VAL A 130 11.64 24.25 30.34
C VAL A 130 12.03 22.78 30.53
N SER A 131 11.07 21.92 30.84
CA SER A 131 11.24 20.46 30.78
C SER A 131 9.88 19.80 30.59
N LYS A 132 9.85 18.47 30.47
CA LYS A 132 8.61 17.69 30.46
C LYS A 132 7.79 17.89 31.75
N ASP A 133 8.46 17.97 32.90
CA ASP A 133 7.80 18.10 34.21
C ASP A 133 7.54 19.55 34.62
N ALA A 134 8.18 20.52 33.94
CA ALA A 134 7.98 21.95 34.12
C ALA A 134 7.71 22.62 32.76
N PRO A 135 6.51 22.39 32.18
CA PRO A 135 6.15 22.98 30.90
C PRO A 135 5.95 24.49 31.00
N VAL A 136 6.20 25.19 29.89
CA VAL A 136 5.87 26.61 29.74
C VAL A 136 4.46 26.80 29.20
N GLU A 137 3.86 27.95 29.43
CA GLU A 137 2.64 28.37 28.73
C GLU A 137 3.00 29.34 27.60
N ILE A 138 2.45 29.13 26.41
CA ILE A 138 2.66 30.00 25.24
C ILE A 138 1.32 30.48 24.72
N ARG A 139 1.04 31.77 24.90
CA ARG A 139 -0.09 32.45 24.25
C ARG A 139 0.35 32.97 22.90
N SER A 140 -0.26 32.49 21.82
CA SER A 140 0.10 32.88 20.45
C SER A 140 -1.00 32.49 19.46
N ARG A 141 -0.82 32.83 18.19
CA ARG A 141 -1.70 32.35 17.11
C ARG A 141 -1.46 30.87 16.73
N ILE A 142 -0.51 30.19 17.35
CA ILE A 142 -0.35 28.75 17.15
C ILE A 142 -1.64 28.05 17.60
N MET A 143 -2.17 27.15 16.78
CA MET A 143 -3.45 26.45 17.03
C MET A 143 -4.68 27.36 17.09
N SER A 144 -4.61 28.61 16.59
CA SER A 144 -5.80 29.44 16.38
C SER A 144 -6.48 29.16 15.03
N ASP A 145 -5.80 28.43 14.14
CA ASP A 145 -6.28 28.02 12.81
C ASP A 145 -5.48 26.78 12.35
N GLY A 146 -6.09 25.84 11.64
CA GLY A 146 -5.40 24.62 11.16
C GLY A 146 -4.55 24.87 9.91
N GLY A 147 -3.76 23.89 9.48
CA GLY A 147 -2.86 23.94 8.33
C GLY A 147 -1.41 23.57 8.67
N LEU A 148 -0.49 23.87 7.75
CA LEU A 148 0.93 23.56 7.89
C LEU A 148 1.70 24.61 8.70
N TYR A 149 2.41 24.17 9.73
CA TYR A 149 3.33 24.98 10.52
C TYR A 149 4.77 24.59 10.21
N LYS A 150 5.62 25.58 9.93
CA LYS A 150 7.08 25.39 9.89
C LYS A 150 7.64 25.62 11.29
N VAL A 151 8.31 24.62 11.85
CA VAL A 151 8.98 24.67 13.15
C VAL A 151 10.48 24.58 12.91
N SER A 152 11.16 25.73 12.97
CA SER A 152 12.62 25.81 12.83
C SER A 152 13.25 25.71 14.22
N VAL A 153 13.97 24.62 14.47
CA VAL A 153 14.61 24.34 15.76
C VAL A 153 16.12 24.49 15.61
N THR A 154 16.71 25.46 16.32
CA THR A 154 18.16 25.66 16.33
C THR A 154 18.75 25.13 17.64
N LEU A 155 19.61 24.12 17.54
CA LEU A 155 20.44 23.67 18.65
C LEU A 155 21.64 24.63 18.77
N GLN A 156 21.79 25.25 19.95
CA GLN A 156 22.78 26.31 20.15
C GLN A 156 24.11 25.78 20.72
N THR A 157 25.22 26.45 20.39
CA THR A 157 26.56 26.12 20.92
C THR A 157 26.66 26.21 22.44
N SER A 158 25.74 26.91 23.11
CA SER A 158 25.70 27.02 24.56
C SER A 158 25.13 25.78 25.28
N SER A 159 24.68 24.77 24.52
CA SER A 159 24.22 23.50 25.05
C SER A 159 25.31 22.78 25.85
N THR A 160 24.98 22.31 27.04
CA THR A 160 25.90 21.53 27.90
C THR A 160 25.75 20.02 27.69
N GLY A 161 24.56 19.56 27.30
CA GLY A 161 24.26 18.13 27.10
C GLY A 161 24.70 17.57 25.75
N LEU A 162 25.04 18.46 24.82
CA LEU A 162 25.48 18.13 23.46
C LEU A 162 26.56 19.11 23.01
N GLN A 163 27.69 18.59 22.53
CA GLN A 163 28.80 19.41 22.01
C GLN A 163 28.44 19.91 20.60
N VAL A 164 27.79 21.07 20.55
CA VAL A 164 27.40 21.73 19.30
C VAL A 164 28.52 22.68 18.89
N GLU A 165 29.26 22.36 17.83
CA GLU A 165 30.42 23.16 17.37
C GLU A 165 30.02 24.53 16.78
N SER A 166 28.86 24.57 16.13
CA SER A 166 28.22 25.76 15.55
C SER A 166 26.72 25.56 15.63
N ASP A 167 25.94 26.63 15.80
CA ASP A 167 24.48 26.55 15.79
C ASP A 167 23.96 25.75 14.59
N ARG A 168 23.05 24.81 14.84
CA ARG A 168 22.46 23.93 13.82
C ARG A 168 20.96 24.07 13.82
N THR A 169 20.39 24.51 12.71
CA THR A 169 18.95 24.65 12.50
C THR A 169 18.40 23.44 11.76
N PHE A 170 17.25 22.96 12.23
CA PHE A 170 16.45 21.89 11.66
C PHE A 170 15.07 22.46 11.34
N ASP A 171 14.69 22.46 10.07
CA ASP A 171 13.36 22.87 9.63
C ASP A 171 12.46 21.64 9.62
N LEU A 172 11.38 21.70 10.39
CA LEU A 172 10.37 20.63 10.54
C LEU A 172 9.01 21.17 10.12
N PHE A 173 8.15 20.31 9.59
CA PHE A 173 6.84 20.70 9.07
C PHE A 173 5.73 19.89 9.74
N VAL A 174 4.96 20.54 10.61
CA VAL A 174 3.90 19.91 11.38
C VAL A 174 2.54 20.34 10.84
N SER A 175 1.71 19.38 10.42
CA SER A 175 0.34 19.68 9.96
C SER A 175 -0.70 19.51 11.05
N VAL A 176 -1.70 20.39 11.04
CA VAL A 176 -2.91 20.30 11.88
C VAL A 176 -4.09 20.36 10.93
N SER A 177 -5.04 19.44 11.05
CA SER A 177 -6.18 19.40 10.13
C SER A 177 -7.15 20.56 10.37
N LYS A 178 -7.85 20.94 9.30
CA LYS A 178 -8.92 21.93 9.28
C LYS A 178 -10.02 21.46 8.33
N THR A 179 -11.26 21.48 8.81
CA THR A 179 -12.44 21.25 7.97
C THR A 179 -12.96 22.57 7.42
N GLN A 180 -13.19 22.63 6.11
CA GLN A 180 -13.85 23.76 5.44
C GLN A 180 -15.17 23.31 4.84
N ASP A 181 -16.20 24.12 5.02
CA ASP A 181 -17.57 23.81 4.63
C ASP A 181 -17.98 24.62 3.40
N PHE A 182 -18.65 23.95 2.47
CA PHE A 182 -19.12 24.51 1.20
C PHE A 182 -20.59 24.12 0.98
N SER A 183 -21.38 25.05 0.48
CA SER A 183 -22.77 24.78 0.09
C SER A 183 -22.84 24.57 -1.41
N VAL A 184 -23.45 23.46 -1.83
CA VAL A 184 -23.58 23.06 -3.23
C VAL A 184 -25.02 22.72 -3.56
N GLN A 185 -25.40 22.94 -4.82
CA GLN A 185 -26.73 22.62 -5.33
C GLN A 185 -26.76 21.18 -5.87
N THR A 186 -27.61 20.31 -5.31
CA THR A 186 -27.80 18.92 -5.78
C THR A 186 -29.23 18.68 -6.26
N ALA A 187 -29.56 17.44 -6.63
CA ALA A 187 -30.95 17.05 -6.93
C ALA A 187 -31.85 17.12 -5.70
N GLU A 188 -31.27 16.94 -4.51
CA GLU A 188 -31.91 17.01 -3.20
C GLU A 188 -31.99 18.44 -2.63
N GLY A 189 -31.53 19.45 -3.37
CA GLY A 189 -31.48 20.86 -2.95
C GLY A 189 -30.10 21.28 -2.43
N ASP A 190 -30.07 22.29 -1.56
CA ASP A 190 -28.84 22.81 -0.96
C ASP A 190 -28.25 21.75 -0.01
N GLN A 191 -27.09 21.21 -0.39
CA GLN A 191 -26.34 20.26 0.44
C GLN A 191 -25.04 20.90 0.92
N LYS A 192 -24.57 20.44 2.08
CA LYS A 192 -23.28 20.82 2.63
C LYS A 192 -22.25 19.76 2.26
N MET A 193 -21.18 20.16 1.57
CA MET A 193 -19.98 19.35 1.39
C MET A 193 -18.85 19.97 2.21
N SER A 194 -17.91 19.16 2.66
CA SER A 194 -16.77 19.63 3.43
C SER A 194 -15.47 19.09 2.86
N VAL A 195 -14.40 19.87 2.95
CA VAL A 195 -13.05 19.41 2.64
C VAL A 195 -12.19 19.54 3.89
N MET A 196 -11.62 18.44 4.35
CA MET A 196 -10.57 18.44 5.35
C MET A 196 -9.21 18.57 4.66
N THR A 197 -8.46 19.58 5.07
CA THR A 197 -7.12 19.88 4.59
C THR A 197 -6.14 19.87 5.75
N TYR A 198 -4.90 19.50 5.46
CA TYR A 198 -3.79 19.49 6.41
C TYR A 198 -2.70 20.49 6.01
N TYR A 199 -2.88 21.19 4.89
CA TYR A 199 -1.88 22.07 4.31
C TYR A 199 -2.33 23.52 4.28
N ALA A 200 -3.22 23.85 3.34
CA ALA A 200 -3.71 25.19 3.09
C ALA A 200 -5.22 25.19 2.86
N ASP A 201 -5.82 26.38 3.00
CA ASP A 201 -7.23 26.59 2.75
C ASP A 201 -7.61 26.25 1.31
N VAL A 202 -8.84 25.77 1.15
CA VAL A 202 -9.37 25.26 -0.10
C VAL A 202 -10.33 26.30 -0.66
N SER A 203 -10.33 26.45 -1.97
CA SER A 203 -11.12 27.43 -2.70
C SER A 203 -11.86 26.77 -3.86
N ASN A 204 -12.88 27.47 -4.38
CA ASN A 204 -13.59 27.09 -5.60
C ASN A 204 -14.14 25.66 -5.58
N LEU A 205 -14.75 25.24 -4.46
CA LEU A 205 -15.44 23.95 -4.47
C LEU A 205 -16.69 24.04 -5.33
N GLU A 206 -16.74 23.21 -6.37
CA GLU A 206 -17.88 23.10 -7.28
C GLU A 206 -18.33 21.65 -7.39
N TYR A 207 -19.64 21.45 -7.56
CA TYR A 207 -20.25 20.17 -7.87
C TYR A 207 -20.93 20.26 -9.24
N ASP A 208 -20.38 19.56 -10.22
CA ASP A 208 -20.94 19.46 -11.56
C ASP A 208 -21.94 18.31 -11.62
N ARG A 209 -23.22 18.64 -11.81
CA ARG A 209 -24.34 17.69 -11.86
C ARG A 209 -24.43 16.89 -13.16
N ASP A 210 -23.81 17.34 -14.24
CA ASP A 210 -23.83 16.62 -15.51
C ASP A 210 -22.80 15.47 -15.48
N THR A 211 -21.68 15.69 -14.78
CA THR A 211 -20.61 14.70 -14.65
C THR A 211 -20.55 14.02 -13.27
N ASN A 212 -21.39 14.46 -12.32
CA ASN A 212 -21.36 14.10 -10.90
C ASN A 212 -19.97 14.29 -10.27
N SER A 213 -19.22 15.30 -10.71
CA SER A 213 -17.84 15.53 -10.26
C SER A 213 -17.75 16.66 -9.24
N ILE A 214 -16.82 16.52 -8.29
CA ILE A 214 -16.49 17.55 -7.30
C ILE A 214 -15.10 18.06 -7.63
N SER A 215 -14.94 19.36 -7.80
CA SER A 215 -13.64 20.00 -8.03
C SER A 215 -13.36 21.07 -7.00
N PHE A 216 -12.08 21.25 -6.65
CA PHE A 216 -11.64 22.31 -5.74
C PHE A 216 -10.14 22.59 -5.92
N SER A 217 -9.67 23.75 -5.45
CA SER A 217 -8.28 24.18 -5.58
C SER A 217 -7.67 24.51 -4.22
N MET A 218 -6.41 24.13 -4.02
CA MET A 218 -5.63 24.49 -2.85
C MET A 218 -4.35 25.23 -3.29
N PRO A 219 -3.93 26.33 -2.64
CA PRO A 219 -2.63 26.93 -2.90
C PRO A 219 -1.49 25.91 -2.70
N PHE A 220 -0.59 25.81 -3.67
CA PHE A 220 0.52 24.86 -3.63
C PHE A 220 1.69 25.35 -4.49
N ASP A 221 2.92 25.21 -3.96
CA ASP A 221 4.14 25.56 -4.69
C ASP A 221 4.67 24.33 -5.45
N TRP A 222 4.63 24.38 -6.78
CA TRP A 222 5.11 23.29 -7.63
C TRP A 222 6.63 23.32 -7.88
N ALA A 223 7.37 24.25 -7.26
CA ALA A 223 8.83 24.27 -7.35
C ALA A 223 9.40 22.91 -6.91
N SER A 224 10.26 22.31 -7.75
CA SER A 224 10.79 20.97 -7.50
C SER A 224 11.51 20.85 -6.15
N SER A 225 12.14 21.94 -5.70
CA SER A 225 12.79 22.03 -4.39
C SER A 225 11.81 21.96 -3.22
N TYR A 226 10.58 22.44 -3.39
CA TYR A 226 9.52 22.33 -2.39
C TYR A 226 8.86 20.94 -2.48
N VAL A 227 8.43 20.54 -3.68
CA VAL A 227 7.76 19.25 -3.90
C VAL A 227 8.59 18.07 -3.39
N SER A 228 9.91 18.06 -3.57
CA SER A 228 10.79 16.99 -3.06
C SER A 228 10.83 16.86 -1.53
N GLN A 229 10.36 17.88 -0.81
CA GLN A 229 10.32 17.91 0.65
C GLN A 229 8.94 17.57 1.20
N VAL A 230 7.89 17.52 0.36
CA VAL A 230 6.53 17.20 0.79
C VAL A 230 6.39 15.68 0.93
N PRO A 231 6.23 15.13 2.16
CA PRO A 231 6.16 13.69 2.34
C PRO A 231 4.83 13.11 1.86
N LEU A 232 3.74 13.82 2.14
CA LEU A 232 2.37 13.40 1.85
C LEU A 232 1.44 14.62 1.78
N VAL A 233 0.68 14.77 0.70
CA VAL A 233 -0.54 15.58 0.68
C VAL A 233 -1.72 14.65 0.90
N HIS A 234 -2.42 14.85 2.01
CA HIS A 234 -3.66 14.15 2.35
C HIS A 234 -4.80 15.18 2.32
N MET A 235 -5.89 14.86 1.65
CA MET A 235 -7.11 15.66 1.64
C MET A 235 -8.30 14.72 1.82
N GLU A 236 -9.36 15.18 2.48
CA GLU A 236 -10.58 14.40 2.62
C GLU A 236 -11.76 15.20 2.07
N VAL A 237 -12.49 14.64 1.12
CA VAL A 237 -13.73 15.22 0.59
C VAL A 237 -14.89 14.50 1.23
N MET A 238 -15.71 15.24 1.96
CA MET A 238 -16.84 14.71 2.72
C MET A 238 -18.14 15.21 2.11
N PHE A 239 -19.07 14.30 1.83
CA PHE A 239 -20.40 14.67 1.32
C PHE A 239 -21.50 13.77 1.90
N PRO A 240 -22.74 14.26 2.02
CA PRO A 240 -23.85 13.50 2.60
C PRO A 240 -24.15 12.23 1.81
N LYS A 241 -24.39 11.13 2.52
CA LYS A 241 -24.85 9.86 1.91
C LYS A 241 -26.23 9.97 1.25
N ALA A 242 -26.94 11.08 1.48
CA ALA A 242 -28.21 11.39 0.84
C ALA A 242 -28.07 11.72 -0.66
N ILE A 243 -26.90 12.17 -1.12
CA ILE A 243 -26.63 12.48 -2.53
C ILE A 243 -26.41 11.16 -3.27
N LYS A 244 -27.44 10.70 -3.98
CA LYS A 244 -27.49 9.34 -4.54
C LYS A 244 -26.50 9.15 -5.69
N GLU A 245 -26.24 10.19 -6.45
CA GLU A 245 -25.32 10.17 -7.59
C GLU A 245 -23.86 9.93 -7.17
N LEU A 246 -23.54 10.21 -5.90
CA LEU A 246 -22.24 9.96 -5.28
C LEU A 246 -22.24 8.66 -4.44
N GLN A 247 -23.36 7.95 -4.34
CA GLN A 247 -23.37 6.62 -3.75
C GLN A 247 -23.01 5.61 -4.84
N VAL A 248 -21.71 5.52 -5.14
CA VAL A 248 -21.10 4.59 -6.10
C VAL A 248 -20.07 3.69 -5.43
N ASN A 249 -19.65 2.62 -6.11
CA ASN A 249 -18.70 1.65 -5.58
C ASN A 249 -17.21 2.06 -5.74
N GLY A 250 -16.92 3.13 -6.49
CA GLY A 250 -15.56 3.58 -6.72
C GLY A 250 -15.49 5.01 -7.26
N TYR A 251 -14.32 5.61 -7.09
CA TYR A 251 -14.02 6.96 -7.56
C TYR A 251 -12.73 6.99 -8.36
N ARG A 252 -12.66 7.90 -9.33
CA ARG A 252 -11.41 8.37 -9.92
C ARG A 252 -11.10 9.76 -9.40
N GLY A 253 -9.82 10.06 -9.28
CA GLY A 253 -9.35 11.38 -8.87
C GLY A 253 -8.26 11.87 -9.80
N SER A 254 -8.21 13.17 -10.03
CA SER A 254 -7.12 13.81 -10.77
C SER A 254 -6.60 15.03 -10.04
N VAL A 255 -5.32 15.33 -10.25
CA VAL A 255 -4.68 16.55 -9.78
C VAL A 255 -4.07 17.26 -10.98
N ASP A 256 -4.35 18.55 -11.13
CA ASP A 256 -3.93 19.38 -12.27
C ASP A 256 -4.19 18.72 -13.64
N GLY A 257 -5.37 18.08 -13.76
CA GLY A 257 -5.79 17.37 -14.96
C GLY A 257 -5.10 16.01 -15.19
N LYS A 258 -4.16 15.60 -14.32
CA LYS A 258 -3.55 14.27 -14.38
C LYS A 258 -4.30 13.29 -13.49
N GLU A 259 -4.84 12.24 -14.09
CA GLU A 259 -5.49 11.16 -13.33
C GLU A 259 -4.49 10.45 -12.42
N LEU A 260 -4.93 10.21 -11.18
CA LEU A 260 -4.14 9.56 -10.15
C LEU A 260 -4.27 8.04 -10.25
N PRO A 261 -3.25 7.29 -9.79
CA PRO A 261 -3.41 5.86 -9.54
C PRO A 261 -4.60 5.64 -8.58
N PRO A 262 -5.51 4.68 -8.81
CA PRO A 262 -6.72 4.68 -7.99
C PRO A 262 -6.53 4.21 -6.53
N ASP A 263 -5.34 3.75 -6.15
CA ASP A 263 -4.86 3.58 -4.76
C ASP A 263 -4.43 4.91 -4.09
N ALA A 264 -4.65 6.04 -4.77
CA ALA A 264 -4.54 7.38 -4.22
C ALA A 264 -5.89 8.00 -3.86
N VAL A 265 -7.01 7.32 -4.18
CA VAL A 265 -8.37 7.80 -3.95
C VAL A 265 -9.14 6.73 -3.17
N LEU A 266 -9.34 6.94 -1.88
CA LEU A 266 -9.84 5.92 -0.96
C LEU A 266 -11.18 6.32 -0.37
N ILE A 267 -12.13 5.39 -0.29
CA ILE A 267 -13.45 5.62 0.33
C ILE A 267 -13.35 5.28 1.83
N ASP A 268 -13.86 6.17 2.66
CA ASP A 268 -14.11 5.95 4.08
C ASP A 268 -15.56 6.32 4.42
N ASP A 269 -16.36 5.28 4.70
CA ASP A 269 -17.77 5.40 5.05
C ASP A 269 -18.01 5.32 6.58
N TYR A 270 -16.94 5.28 7.38
CA TYR A 270 -17.00 4.99 8.80
C TYR A 270 -16.67 6.19 9.69
N SER A 271 -15.70 7.03 9.30
CA SER A 271 -15.21 8.12 10.17
C SER A 271 -16.30 9.11 10.58
N TYR A 272 -17.31 9.31 9.73
CA TYR A 272 -18.39 10.27 10.00
C TYR A 272 -19.77 9.68 9.67
N GLU A 273 -20.62 9.59 10.69
CA GLU A 273 -21.99 9.08 10.51
C GLU A 273 -22.78 9.96 9.53
N GLY A 274 -23.40 9.33 8.53
CA GLY A 274 -24.22 10.01 7.52
C GLY A 274 -23.44 10.70 6.40
N LEU A 275 -22.10 10.73 6.47
CA LEU A 275 -21.23 11.27 5.42
C LEU A 275 -20.43 10.14 4.77
N ARG A 276 -20.19 10.26 3.47
CA ARG A 276 -19.15 9.52 2.78
C ARG A 276 -17.92 10.40 2.70
N VAL A 277 -16.77 9.86 3.07
CA VAL A 277 -15.47 10.51 2.95
C VAL A 277 -14.70 9.87 1.82
N VAL A 278 -14.02 10.68 1.02
CA VAL A 278 -13.08 10.22 0.00
C VAL A 278 -11.74 10.91 0.20
N HIS A 279 -10.70 10.14 0.45
CA HIS A 279 -9.36 10.65 0.69
C HIS A 279 -8.57 10.74 -0.62
N PHE A 280 -7.87 11.84 -0.82
CA PHE A 280 -6.74 11.93 -1.75
C PHE A 280 -5.44 11.73 -0.97
N VAL A 281 -4.64 10.74 -1.33
CA VAL A 281 -3.38 10.40 -0.66
C VAL A 281 -2.23 10.47 -1.67
N LEU A 282 -1.43 11.53 -1.60
CA LEU A 282 -0.37 11.83 -2.57
C LEU A 282 0.98 11.89 -1.88
N ASN A 283 1.74 10.80 -1.94
CA ASN A 283 3.13 10.79 -1.47
C ASN A 283 4.06 11.51 -2.46
N ASN A 284 5.33 11.68 -2.09
CA ASN A 284 6.33 12.37 -2.90
C ASN A 284 6.43 11.83 -4.35
N ASP A 285 6.47 10.50 -4.51
CA ASP A 285 6.56 9.86 -5.82
C ASP A 285 5.35 10.19 -6.71
N ARG A 286 4.14 10.27 -6.13
CA ARG A 286 2.93 10.65 -6.86
C ARG A 286 2.95 12.14 -7.22
N LEU A 287 3.34 13.01 -6.29
CA LEU A 287 3.41 14.46 -6.50
C LEU A 287 4.39 14.83 -7.62
N THR A 288 5.59 14.23 -7.64
CA THR A 288 6.59 14.47 -8.69
C THR A 288 6.11 14.04 -10.08
N GLY A 289 5.16 13.10 -10.14
CA GLY A 289 4.52 12.66 -11.37
C GLY A 289 3.52 13.67 -11.96
N VAL A 290 2.87 14.51 -11.15
CA VAL A 290 1.75 15.37 -11.59
C VAL A 290 2.21 16.60 -12.39
N LYS A 291 3.41 17.14 -12.12
CA LYS A 291 4.00 18.31 -12.81
C LYS A 291 3.01 19.48 -13.02
N GLY A 292 2.43 19.97 -11.93
CA GLY A 292 1.63 21.20 -11.96
C GLY A 292 2.42 22.42 -12.45
N SER A 293 1.72 23.39 -13.02
CA SER A 293 2.32 24.60 -13.62
C SER A 293 1.81 25.91 -13.03
N GLY A 294 0.98 25.86 -11.99
CA GLY A 294 0.35 27.02 -11.34
C GLY A 294 0.87 27.30 -9.93
N ASN A 295 0.14 28.15 -9.20
CA ASN A 295 0.33 28.37 -7.76
C ASN A 295 -0.74 27.64 -6.92
N THR A 296 -1.50 26.76 -7.58
CA THR A 296 -2.55 25.93 -6.98
C THR A 296 -2.33 24.48 -7.40
N MET A 297 -2.86 23.60 -6.58
CA MET A 297 -3.09 22.19 -6.86
C MET A 297 -4.60 22.02 -7.02
N ASP A 298 -5.03 21.67 -8.22
CA ASP A 298 -6.45 21.57 -8.60
C ASP A 298 -6.89 20.11 -8.56
N PHE A 299 -7.85 19.80 -7.71
CA PHE A 299 -8.37 18.45 -7.49
C PHE A 299 -9.70 18.26 -8.21
N VAL A 300 -9.90 17.08 -8.77
CA VAL A 300 -11.21 16.62 -9.26
C VAL A 300 -11.46 15.21 -8.76
N LEU A 301 -12.63 14.99 -8.17
CA LEU A 301 -13.16 13.71 -7.77
C LEU A 301 -14.38 13.39 -8.64
N ALA A 302 -14.43 12.20 -9.25
CA ALA A 302 -15.58 11.78 -10.05
C ALA A 302 -15.91 10.31 -9.83
N PRO A 303 -17.20 9.92 -9.89
CA PRO A 303 -17.61 8.52 -9.89
C PRO A 303 -16.88 7.70 -10.95
N ALA A 304 -16.47 6.49 -10.58
CA ALA A 304 -15.93 5.51 -11.51
C ALA A 304 -17.00 4.47 -11.86
N ASP A 305 -17.05 4.05 -13.13
CA ASP A 305 -18.00 3.03 -13.61
C ASP A 305 -17.83 1.69 -12.88
N LYS A 306 -16.60 1.41 -12.42
CA LYS A 306 -16.20 0.18 -11.76
C LYS A 306 -15.30 0.50 -10.56
N PRO A 307 -15.45 -0.20 -9.42
CA PRO A 307 -14.48 -0.13 -8.34
C PRO A 307 -13.11 -0.62 -8.85
N LYS A 308 -12.02 0.01 -8.39
CA LYS A 308 -10.69 -0.61 -8.49
C LYS A 308 -10.50 -1.51 -7.29
N PHE A 309 -10.01 -2.71 -7.53
CA PHE A 309 -9.64 -3.64 -6.49
C PHE A 309 -8.12 -3.76 -6.31
N PRO A 310 -7.68 -4.19 -5.11
CA PRO A 310 -8.52 -4.33 -3.93
C PRO A 310 -8.85 -2.97 -3.28
N LEU A 311 -9.89 -2.94 -2.44
CA LEU A 311 -10.22 -1.81 -1.59
C LEU A 311 -9.63 -2.03 -0.21
N ASP A 312 -8.88 -1.05 0.29
CA ASP A 312 -8.29 -1.09 1.62
C ASP A 312 -9.20 -0.36 2.61
N LEU A 313 -9.74 -1.09 3.59
CA LEU A 313 -10.64 -0.55 4.60
C LEU A 313 -9.98 -0.65 5.97
N LEU A 314 -9.67 0.49 6.58
CA LEU A 314 -9.11 0.51 7.93
C LEU A 314 -10.14 0.03 8.97
N SER A 315 -9.66 -0.70 9.97
CA SER A 315 -10.48 -1.06 11.12
C SER A 315 -10.74 0.15 12.02
N THR A 316 -11.68 0.01 12.95
CA THR A 316 -12.11 1.07 13.88
C THR A 316 -11.00 1.78 14.65
N THR A 317 -9.90 1.10 14.98
CA THR A 317 -8.72 1.73 15.61
C THR A 317 -7.51 1.78 14.68
N GLU A 318 -7.73 1.54 13.37
CA GLU A 318 -6.71 1.47 12.32
C GLU A 318 -5.63 0.41 12.58
N LYS A 319 -5.90 -0.55 13.47
CA LYS A 319 -4.99 -1.65 13.76
C LYS A 319 -4.85 -2.61 12.58
N TYR A 320 -5.95 -2.87 11.87
CA TYR A 320 -5.98 -3.77 10.73
C TYR A 320 -6.40 -3.04 9.46
N VAL A 321 -5.90 -3.53 8.32
CA VAL A 321 -6.47 -3.24 7.00
C VAL A 321 -7.29 -4.45 6.58
N TRP A 322 -8.58 -4.25 6.37
CA TRP A 322 -9.48 -5.22 5.77
C TRP A 322 -9.56 -4.95 4.26
N GLU A 323 -8.66 -5.60 3.53
CA GLU A 323 -8.60 -5.48 2.09
C GLU A 323 -9.72 -6.33 1.46
N MET A 324 -10.54 -5.76 0.58
CA MET A 324 -11.69 -6.42 -0.02
C MET A 324 -11.75 -6.25 -1.54
N SER A 325 -12.14 -7.32 -2.22
CA SER A 325 -12.51 -7.31 -3.64
C SER A 325 -13.81 -8.08 -3.83
N TRP A 326 -14.59 -7.77 -4.87
CA TRP A 326 -15.75 -8.59 -5.22
C TRP A 326 -15.97 -8.74 -6.72
N GLY A 327 -16.59 -9.85 -7.09
CA GLY A 327 -16.89 -10.19 -8.49
C GLY A 327 -18.32 -10.70 -8.61
N PRO A 328 -19.12 -10.23 -9.59
CA PRO A 328 -18.78 -9.23 -10.63
C PRO A 328 -18.53 -7.80 -10.08
N GLU A 329 -17.74 -6.98 -10.78
CA GLU A 329 -17.37 -5.61 -10.37
C GLU A 329 -18.60 -4.71 -10.15
N VAL A 330 -19.60 -4.88 -11.03
CA VAL A 330 -20.93 -4.30 -10.89
C VAL A 330 -21.81 -5.31 -10.17
N ILE A 331 -22.33 -4.93 -9.01
CA ILE A 331 -23.20 -5.78 -8.21
C ILE A 331 -24.64 -5.58 -8.67
N GLU A 332 -25.29 -6.65 -9.11
CA GLU A 332 -26.70 -6.63 -9.53
C GLU A 332 -27.55 -7.54 -8.63
N SER A 333 -28.76 -7.09 -8.32
CA SER A 333 -29.72 -7.89 -7.55
C SER A 333 -30.10 -9.17 -8.31
N GLY A 334 -30.10 -10.32 -7.64
CA GLY A 334 -30.39 -11.63 -8.23
C GLY A 334 -29.16 -12.37 -8.76
N SER A 335 -28.02 -11.69 -8.90
CA SER A 335 -26.76 -12.28 -9.33
C SER A 335 -25.84 -12.57 -8.13
N PRO A 336 -25.17 -13.74 -8.08
CA PRO A 336 -24.23 -14.05 -7.00
C PRO A 336 -23.01 -13.14 -7.08
N THR A 337 -22.63 -12.57 -5.94
CA THR A 337 -21.43 -11.76 -5.75
C THR A 337 -20.46 -12.49 -4.84
N THR A 338 -19.25 -12.72 -5.31
CA THR A 338 -18.19 -13.35 -4.52
C THR A 338 -17.25 -12.27 -3.99
N PHE A 339 -17.23 -12.12 -2.68
CA PHE A 339 -16.29 -11.33 -1.93
C PHE A 339 -15.01 -12.13 -1.68
N VAL A 340 -13.86 -11.47 -1.82
CA VAL A 340 -12.56 -11.97 -1.38
C VAL A 340 -11.94 -10.92 -0.50
N MET A 341 -11.46 -11.34 0.66
CA MET A 341 -11.09 -10.45 1.75
C MET A 341 -9.78 -10.91 2.37
N ASN A 342 -8.85 -9.99 2.63
CA ASN A 342 -7.66 -10.19 3.43
C ASN A 342 -7.76 -9.37 4.73
N VAL A 343 -7.09 -9.83 5.79
CA VAL A 343 -6.83 -9.03 6.99
C VAL A 343 -5.32 -8.84 7.09
N GLN A 344 -4.86 -7.59 7.08
CA GLN A 344 -3.46 -7.21 7.21
C GLN A 344 -3.25 -6.40 8.50
N ASP A 345 -2.04 -6.46 9.05
CA ASP A 345 -1.60 -5.58 10.13
C ASP A 345 -1.23 -4.22 9.52
N ASN A 346 -1.86 -3.13 9.96
CA ASN A 346 -1.65 -1.82 9.36
C ASN A 346 -0.23 -1.27 9.61
N SER A 347 0.44 -1.69 10.69
CA SER A 347 1.77 -1.17 11.05
C SER A 347 2.90 -1.80 10.23
N VAL A 348 2.71 -3.05 9.78
CA VAL A 348 3.75 -3.81 9.05
C VAL A 348 3.34 -4.09 7.59
N GLY A 349 2.05 -4.08 7.28
CA GLY A 349 1.49 -4.42 5.95
C GLY A 349 1.38 -5.92 5.67
N ASP A 350 1.70 -6.77 6.65
CA ASP A 350 1.69 -8.23 6.50
C ASP A 350 0.29 -8.83 6.75
N LEU A 351 -0.05 -9.92 6.06
CA LEU A 351 -1.25 -10.69 6.33
C LEU A 351 -1.26 -11.23 7.77
N VAL A 352 -2.37 -11.03 8.46
CA VAL A 352 -2.58 -11.54 9.82
C VAL A 352 -2.88 -13.03 9.77
N ARG A 353 -1.95 -13.85 10.25
CA ARG A 353 -2.13 -15.31 10.32
C ARG A 353 -3.20 -15.68 11.34
N ASN A 354 -3.91 -16.77 11.05
CA ASN A 354 -5.03 -17.26 11.86
C ASN A 354 -6.12 -16.21 12.10
N ALA A 355 -6.32 -15.29 11.16
CA ALA A 355 -7.32 -14.25 11.32
C ALA A 355 -8.74 -14.82 11.34
N SER A 356 -9.65 -14.15 12.03
CA SER A 356 -11.08 -14.42 12.00
C SER A 356 -11.91 -13.15 12.12
N PHE A 357 -13.15 -13.17 11.65
CA PHE A 357 -14.13 -12.10 11.84
C PHE A 357 -15.55 -12.59 11.52
N ASP A 358 -16.56 -11.84 11.94
CA ASP A 358 -17.94 -12.02 11.50
C ASP A 358 -18.17 -11.18 10.23
N PHE A 359 -18.40 -11.84 9.09
CA PHE A 359 -18.81 -11.18 7.85
C PHE A 359 -20.31 -10.89 7.91
N VAL A 360 -20.69 -9.62 7.87
CA VAL A 360 -22.05 -9.15 8.10
C VAL A 360 -22.51 -8.28 6.92
N ILE A 361 -23.72 -8.54 6.43
CA ILE A 361 -24.38 -7.68 5.44
C ILE A 361 -25.66 -7.15 6.04
N THR A 362 -25.86 -5.84 5.93
CA THR A 362 -27.00 -5.09 6.49
C THR A 362 -27.66 -4.24 5.41
N LYS A 363 -28.99 -4.19 5.40
CA LYS A 363 -29.78 -3.27 4.58
C LYS A 363 -30.74 -2.50 5.47
N ASP A 364 -30.79 -1.18 5.34
CA ASP A 364 -31.70 -0.31 6.10
C ASP A 364 -31.65 -0.56 7.63
N GLY A 365 -30.44 -0.77 8.15
CA GLY A 365 -30.19 -1.06 9.56
C GLY A 365 -30.56 -2.48 10.02
N ARG A 366 -31.07 -3.35 9.12
CA ARG A 366 -31.39 -4.74 9.41
C ARG A 366 -30.33 -5.68 8.87
N GLU A 367 -29.81 -6.54 9.73
CA GLU A 367 -28.90 -7.63 9.32
C GLU A 367 -29.65 -8.60 8.40
N VAL A 368 -29.12 -8.78 7.19
CA VAL A 368 -29.65 -9.73 6.19
C VAL A 368 -28.73 -10.93 6.01
N TYR A 369 -27.49 -10.85 6.49
CA TYR A 369 -26.53 -11.94 6.45
C TYR A 369 -25.49 -11.82 7.57
N ARG A 370 -25.09 -12.96 8.13
CA ARG A 370 -23.95 -13.07 9.03
C ARG A 370 -23.28 -14.43 8.88
N LYS A 371 -21.96 -14.44 8.83
CA LYS A 371 -21.16 -15.67 8.87
C LYS A 371 -19.83 -15.44 9.56
N HIS A 372 -19.51 -16.28 10.53
CA HIS A 372 -18.18 -16.29 11.12
C HIS A 372 -17.18 -16.92 10.14
N LEU A 373 -16.11 -16.21 9.82
CA LEU A 373 -15.03 -16.65 8.93
C LEU A 373 -13.72 -16.73 9.71
N ALA A 374 -12.96 -17.81 9.51
CA ALA A 374 -11.65 -18.02 10.11
C ALA A 374 -10.68 -18.62 9.07
N SER A 375 -9.45 -18.12 9.00
CA SER A 375 -8.45 -18.53 8.01
C SER A 375 -7.04 -18.54 8.59
N GLY A 376 -6.32 -19.65 8.41
CA GLY A 376 -4.92 -19.77 8.84
C GLY A 376 -3.97 -18.80 8.15
N GLN A 377 -4.30 -18.37 6.93
CA GLN A 377 -3.44 -17.51 6.10
C GLN A 377 -3.83 -16.03 6.10
N GLY A 378 -4.91 -15.65 6.79
CA GLY A 378 -5.38 -14.27 6.80
C GLY A 378 -6.24 -13.88 5.60
N THR A 379 -6.63 -14.85 4.76
CA THR A 379 -7.49 -14.60 3.60
C THR A 379 -8.75 -15.44 3.54
N PHE A 380 -9.83 -14.86 3.04
CA PHE A 380 -11.20 -15.34 3.10
C PHE A 380 -11.90 -15.14 1.76
N SER A 381 -12.91 -15.96 1.48
CA SER A 381 -13.84 -15.75 0.38
C SER A 381 -15.24 -16.14 0.79
N GLU A 382 -16.22 -15.33 0.41
CA GLU A 382 -17.62 -15.55 0.73
C GLU A 382 -18.49 -15.14 -0.46
N GLN A 383 -19.52 -15.91 -0.78
CA GLN A 383 -20.48 -15.57 -1.83
C GLN A 383 -21.83 -15.18 -1.22
N TYR A 384 -22.43 -14.12 -1.76
CA TYR A 384 -23.75 -13.66 -1.37
C TYR A 384 -24.53 -13.15 -2.58
N THR A 385 -25.83 -13.43 -2.64
CA THR A 385 -26.73 -12.92 -3.68
C THR A 385 -27.65 -11.86 -3.08
N PHE A 386 -27.50 -10.63 -3.52
CA PHE A 386 -28.38 -9.52 -3.11
C PHE A 386 -29.75 -9.69 -3.76
N LEU A 387 -30.82 -9.73 -2.97
CA LEU A 387 -32.17 -10.00 -3.51
C LEU A 387 -32.85 -8.77 -4.10
N GLU A 388 -32.45 -7.58 -3.68
CA GLU A 388 -33.07 -6.32 -4.05
C GLU A 388 -31.99 -5.29 -4.38
N PRO A 389 -32.25 -4.32 -5.26
CA PRO A 389 -31.35 -3.19 -5.46
C PRO A 389 -31.31 -2.28 -4.22
N GLY A 390 -30.31 -1.41 -4.20
CA GLY A 390 -30.12 -0.39 -3.18
C GLY A 390 -28.77 -0.46 -2.50
N ASN A 391 -28.62 0.30 -1.42
CA ASN A 391 -27.38 0.38 -0.66
C ASN A 391 -27.38 -0.68 0.44
N TYR A 392 -26.29 -1.43 0.51
CA TYR A 392 -26.03 -2.42 1.55
C TYR A 392 -24.74 -2.08 2.27
N ARG A 393 -24.70 -2.32 3.56
CA ARG A 393 -23.45 -2.27 4.33
C ARG A 393 -22.85 -3.65 4.41
N VAL A 394 -21.58 -3.76 4.03
CA VAL A 394 -20.78 -4.99 4.12
C VAL A 394 -19.68 -4.76 5.16
N ALA A 395 -19.57 -5.61 6.17
CA ALA A 395 -18.68 -5.40 7.30
C ALA A 395 -17.96 -6.68 7.75
N ALA A 396 -16.71 -6.52 8.17
CA ALA A 396 -16.03 -7.44 9.06
C ALA A 396 -16.17 -6.92 10.49
N GLN A 397 -16.84 -7.68 11.35
CA GLN A 397 -16.99 -7.37 12.77
C GLN A 397 -16.17 -8.30 13.63
N LYS A 398 -15.72 -7.80 14.79
CA LYS A 398 -14.97 -8.58 15.78
C LYS A 398 -13.72 -9.25 15.20
N ILE A 399 -12.90 -8.49 14.49
CA ILE A 399 -11.67 -9.00 13.88
C ILE A 399 -10.78 -9.58 14.97
N ASN A 400 -10.42 -10.86 14.83
CA ASN A 400 -9.71 -11.70 15.80
C ASN A 400 -10.34 -11.75 17.20
N GLY A 401 -11.66 -11.57 17.28
CA GLY A 401 -12.39 -11.51 18.55
C GLY A 401 -12.19 -10.20 19.33
N GLU A 402 -11.44 -9.25 18.79
CA GLU A 402 -11.25 -7.91 19.37
C GLU A 402 -12.43 -7.00 19.02
N ASN A 403 -12.57 -5.84 19.67
CA ASN A 403 -13.60 -4.85 19.30
C ASN A 403 -13.17 -4.02 18.07
N GLU A 404 -12.64 -4.71 17.06
CA GLU A 404 -12.22 -4.14 15.78
C GLU A 404 -13.22 -4.50 14.70
N SER A 405 -13.61 -3.51 13.89
CA SER A 405 -14.48 -3.71 12.73
C SER A 405 -14.06 -2.84 11.55
N ALA A 406 -14.32 -3.30 10.34
CA ALA A 406 -14.17 -2.53 9.10
C ALA A 406 -15.43 -2.72 8.26
N GLN A 407 -15.83 -1.69 7.49
CA GLN A 407 -17.08 -1.73 6.72
C GLN A 407 -17.04 -0.81 5.50
N ILE A 408 -17.90 -1.09 4.53
CA ILE A 408 -18.16 -0.24 3.37
C ILE A 408 -19.64 -0.31 2.97
N ASP A 409 -20.17 0.78 2.46
CA ASP A 409 -21.50 0.77 1.82
C ASP A 409 -21.33 0.43 0.32
N VAL A 410 -21.89 -0.70 -0.11
CA VAL A 410 -21.92 -1.16 -1.50
C VAL A 410 -23.27 -0.86 -2.15
N VAL A 411 -23.23 -0.51 -3.42
CA VAL A 411 -24.40 -0.15 -4.23
C VAL A 411 -24.75 -1.32 -5.13
N VAL A 412 -25.97 -1.82 -4.99
CA VAL A 412 -26.54 -2.92 -5.76
C VAL A 412 -27.51 -2.37 -6.78
N LEU A 413 -27.23 -2.61 -8.06
CA LEU A 413 -28.08 -2.21 -9.17
C LEU A 413 -29.23 -3.20 -9.36
N GLN A 414 -30.32 -2.74 -9.98
CA GLN A 414 -31.43 -3.60 -10.36
C GLN A 414 -30.95 -4.59 -11.43
N GLY A 415 -30.87 -5.86 -11.08
CA GLY A 415 -30.60 -6.92 -12.04
C GLY A 415 -31.79 -7.09 -12.99
N SER A 416 -31.50 -7.32 -14.26
CA SER A 416 -32.51 -7.67 -15.25
C SER A 416 -33.02 -9.08 -14.95
N GLY A 417 -34.13 -9.17 -14.23
CA GLY A 417 -34.72 -10.44 -13.83
C GLY A 417 -35.07 -11.29 -15.05
N ASN A 418 -34.29 -12.35 -15.30
CA ASN A 418 -34.75 -13.48 -16.09
C ASN A 418 -34.62 -14.74 -15.24
N SER A 419 -35.70 -15.05 -14.52
CA SER A 419 -36.07 -16.44 -14.28
C SER A 419 -36.28 -17.10 -15.63
N ASN A 420 -35.25 -17.78 -16.17
CA ASN A 420 -35.40 -19.02 -16.93
C ASN A 420 -34.04 -19.58 -17.37
N ASN A 421 -33.91 -20.89 -17.17
CA ASN A 421 -32.81 -21.74 -17.57
C ASN A 421 -32.55 -21.72 -19.09
N ASN A 422 -31.27 -21.89 -19.45
CA ASN A 422 -30.71 -22.27 -20.75
C ASN A 422 -30.88 -21.30 -21.93
N ALA A 423 -29.79 -20.62 -22.32
CA ALA A 423 -29.11 -20.81 -23.61
C ALA A 423 -28.00 -19.76 -23.84
N THR A 424 -26.81 -20.28 -24.11
CA THR A 424 -25.62 -19.64 -24.69
C THR A 424 -25.90 -18.99 -26.04
N THR A 425 -25.42 -17.76 -26.28
CA THR A 425 -24.64 -17.37 -27.51
C THR A 425 -24.07 -15.94 -27.37
N PRO A 426 -23.08 -15.52 -28.20
CA PRO A 426 -21.80 -15.04 -27.69
C PRO A 426 -21.56 -13.56 -27.95
N THR A 427 -21.05 -12.85 -26.97
CA THR A 427 -20.42 -11.53 -27.16
C THR A 427 -18.90 -11.71 -27.23
N GLN A 428 -18.37 -11.66 -28.45
CA GLN A 428 -16.97 -11.29 -28.68
C GLN A 428 -16.78 -9.84 -28.21
N GLN A 429 -15.96 -9.61 -27.18
CA GLN A 429 -15.17 -8.39 -26.98
C GLN A 429 -14.16 -8.56 -25.83
N GLN A 430 -12.89 -8.33 -26.17
CA GLN A 430 -11.69 -8.17 -25.32
C GLN A 430 -11.30 -9.33 -24.39
N GLN A 431 -10.20 -10.02 -24.74
CA GLN A 431 -9.55 -11.03 -23.90
C GLN A 431 -9.23 -10.47 -22.50
N PRO A 432 -9.84 -11.01 -21.43
CA PRO A 432 -9.43 -10.66 -20.08
C PRO A 432 -8.02 -11.20 -19.85
N SER A 433 -7.08 -10.33 -19.46
CA SER A 433 -5.71 -10.71 -19.09
C SER A 433 -5.64 -11.37 -17.69
N GLY A 434 -6.43 -12.42 -17.48
CA GLY A 434 -6.61 -13.13 -16.21
C GLY A 434 -5.96 -14.52 -16.16
N CYS A 435 -5.72 -15.04 -14.94
CA CYS A 435 -5.23 -16.40 -14.71
C CYS A 435 -6.36 -17.44 -14.86
N LEU A 436 -6.94 -17.58 -16.06
CA LEU A 436 -8.17 -18.33 -16.35
C LEU A 436 -8.24 -19.75 -15.74
N ILE A 437 -7.14 -20.52 -15.83
CA ILE A 437 -7.06 -21.88 -15.26
C ILE A 437 -7.09 -21.83 -13.73
N ALA A 438 -6.33 -20.92 -13.11
CA ALA A 438 -6.34 -20.77 -11.66
C ALA A 438 -7.70 -20.23 -11.18
N THR A 439 -8.34 -19.36 -11.95
CA THR A 439 -9.70 -18.87 -11.70
C THR A 439 -10.73 -19.99 -11.76
N ALA A 440 -10.67 -20.86 -12.78
CA ALA A 440 -11.54 -22.03 -12.87
C ALA A 440 -11.31 -22.98 -11.70
N ALA A 441 -10.05 -23.16 -11.29
CA ALA A 441 -9.69 -23.95 -10.13
C ALA A 441 -10.30 -23.36 -8.86
N PHE A 442 -9.92 -22.15 -8.47
CA PHE A 442 -10.30 -21.57 -7.19
C PHE A 442 -11.70 -20.97 -7.16
N GLY A 443 -12.38 -20.89 -8.31
CA GLY A 443 -13.79 -20.50 -8.42
C GLY A 443 -14.02 -18.99 -8.57
N SER A 444 -12.99 -18.15 -8.44
CA SER A 444 -13.08 -16.71 -8.71
C SER A 444 -11.71 -16.11 -9.04
N GLU A 445 -11.71 -15.08 -9.90
CA GLU A 445 -10.54 -14.28 -10.25
C GLU A 445 -9.97 -13.50 -9.07
N LEU A 446 -10.79 -13.29 -8.05
CA LEU A 446 -10.42 -12.51 -6.89
C LEU A 446 -9.84 -13.36 -5.78
N THR A 447 -9.87 -14.69 -5.93
CA THR A 447 -9.41 -15.59 -4.87
C THR A 447 -7.96 -15.34 -4.50
N PRO A 448 -7.57 -15.60 -3.24
CA PRO A 448 -6.24 -15.24 -2.73
C PRO A 448 -5.12 -15.91 -3.51
N GLN A 449 -5.38 -17.14 -3.93
CA GLN A 449 -4.46 -17.92 -4.74
C GLN A 449 -4.27 -17.31 -6.14
N VAL A 450 -5.34 -16.76 -6.73
CA VAL A 450 -5.28 -16.10 -8.03
C VAL A 450 -4.66 -14.71 -7.92
N GLN A 451 -4.97 -13.96 -6.86
CA GLN A 451 -4.38 -12.66 -6.58
C GLN A 451 -2.89 -12.75 -6.26
N PHE A 452 -2.45 -13.78 -5.55
CA PHE A 452 -1.02 -14.05 -5.36
C PHE A 452 -0.28 -14.25 -6.69
N LEU A 453 -0.87 -15.00 -7.64
CA LEU A 453 -0.27 -15.17 -8.98
C LEU A 453 -0.20 -13.84 -9.76
N ARG A 454 -1.23 -13.00 -9.63
CA ARG A 454 -1.27 -11.67 -10.25
C ARG A 454 -0.25 -10.73 -9.61
N GLY A 455 -0.21 -10.66 -8.29
CA GLY A 455 0.79 -9.90 -7.54
C GLY A 455 2.21 -10.34 -7.91
N PHE A 456 2.48 -11.64 -8.00
CA PHE A 456 3.77 -12.15 -8.46
C PHE A 456 4.12 -11.63 -9.87
N ARG A 457 3.19 -11.76 -10.82
CA ARG A 457 3.35 -11.27 -12.20
C ARG A 457 3.59 -9.76 -12.24
N ASP A 458 2.73 -8.99 -11.60
CA ASP A 458 2.65 -7.54 -11.74
C ASP A 458 3.77 -6.84 -10.98
N ASN A 459 4.14 -7.34 -9.80
CA ASN A 459 5.13 -6.70 -8.94
C ASN A 459 6.57 -7.17 -9.18
N TYR A 460 6.77 -8.39 -9.67
CA TYR A 460 8.11 -8.98 -9.76
C TYR A 460 8.53 -9.30 -11.20
N VAL A 461 7.59 -9.57 -12.11
CA VAL A 461 7.91 -9.96 -13.48
C VAL A 461 7.74 -8.79 -14.45
N LEU A 462 6.59 -8.11 -14.45
CA LEU A 462 6.29 -7.07 -15.45
C LEU A 462 7.09 -5.77 -15.27
N LYS A 463 7.67 -5.53 -14.09
CA LYS A 463 8.47 -4.33 -13.80
C LYS A 463 9.88 -4.35 -14.41
N SER A 464 10.30 -5.45 -15.04
CA SER A 464 11.57 -5.55 -15.75
C SER A 464 11.38 -5.77 -17.25
N MET A 465 12.37 -5.35 -18.03
CA MET A 465 12.46 -5.57 -19.46
C MET A 465 12.53 -7.06 -19.79
N SER A 466 13.35 -7.83 -19.06
CA SER A 466 13.45 -9.28 -19.28
C SER A 466 12.16 -10.03 -18.91
N GLY A 467 11.51 -9.65 -17.81
CA GLY A 467 10.26 -10.26 -17.36
C GLY A 467 9.06 -9.89 -18.23
N SER A 468 8.92 -8.63 -18.63
CA SER A 468 7.87 -8.22 -19.57
C SER A 468 8.03 -8.87 -20.95
N ALA A 469 9.26 -8.98 -21.47
CA ALA A 469 9.54 -9.70 -22.71
C ALA A 469 9.19 -11.19 -22.61
N PHE A 470 9.53 -11.85 -21.49
CA PHE A 470 9.11 -13.22 -21.21
C PHE A 470 7.57 -13.34 -21.20
N MET A 471 6.89 -12.44 -20.48
CA MET A 471 5.43 -12.45 -20.34
C MET A 471 4.70 -12.27 -21.67
N SER A 472 5.27 -11.55 -22.63
CA SER A 472 4.68 -11.42 -23.98
C SER A 472 4.53 -12.77 -24.68
N ILE A 473 5.57 -13.61 -24.63
CA ILE A 473 5.54 -14.96 -25.23
C ILE A 473 4.75 -15.92 -24.36
N PHE A 474 4.92 -15.87 -23.05
CA PHE A 474 4.16 -16.69 -22.13
C PHE A 474 2.66 -16.47 -22.30
N ASN A 475 2.19 -15.23 -22.38
CA ASN A 475 0.78 -14.90 -22.59
C ASN A 475 0.27 -15.42 -23.92
N ALA A 476 1.03 -15.24 -25.00
CA ALA A 476 0.65 -15.74 -26.33
C ALA A 476 0.42 -17.26 -26.32
N VAL A 477 1.28 -18.01 -25.63
CA VAL A 477 1.13 -19.46 -25.46
C VAL A 477 -0.01 -19.78 -24.50
N TYR A 478 -0.05 -19.17 -23.32
CA TYR A 478 -1.04 -19.44 -22.28
C TYR A 478 -2.47 -19.24 -22.78
N TYR A 479 -2.78 -18.08 -23.36
CA TYR A 479 -4.13 -17.76 -23.84
C TYR A 479 -4.51 -18.48 -25.14
N SER A 480 -3.58 -19.19 -25.78
CA SER A 480 -3.90 -20.04 -26.94
C SER A 480 -4.68 -21.31 -26.56
N PHE A 481 -4.59 -21.76 -25.31
CA PHE A 481 -5.25 -22.98 -24.83
C PHE A 481 -5.98 -22.83 -23.49
N SER A 482 -5.63 -21.82 -22.69
CA SER A 482 -6.17 -21.66 -21.34
C SER A 482 -7.70 -21.43 -21.28
N PRO A 483 -8.36 -20.76 -22.25
CA PRO A 483 -9.83 -20.65 -22.23
C PRO A 483 -10.51 -22.01 -22.32
N GLN A 484 -10.10 -22.86 -23.27
CA GLN A 484 -10.72 -24.17 -23.47
C GLN A 484 -10.49 -25.10 -22.27
N VAL A 485 -9.30 -25.03 -21.66
CA VAL A 485 -9.01 -25.80 -20.44
C VAL A 485 -9.83 -25.30 -19.26
N ALA A 486 -9.93 -23.98 -19.07
CA ALA A 486 -10.72 -23.38 -17.99
C ALA A 486 -12.22 -23.69 -18.13
N ASP A 487 -12.77 -23.65 -19.34
CA ASP A 487 -14.16 -24.00 -19.60
C ASP A 487 -14.42 -25.47 -19.27
N TYR A 488 -13.57 -26.38 -19.74
CA TYR A 488 -13.67 -27.81 -19.44
C TYR A 488 -13.49 -28.12 -17.94
N GLU A 489 -12.60 -27.39 -17.26
CA GLU A 489 -12.38 -27.52 -15.82
C GLU A 489 -13.62 -27.16 -15.00
N ARG A 490 -14.34 -26.10 -15.38
CA ARG A 490 -15.58 -25.68 -14.68
C ARG A 490 -16.67 -26.76 -14.74
N GLU A 491 -16.68 -27.58 -15.78
CA GLU A 491 -17.65 -28.68 -15.96
C GLU A 491 -17.28 -29.95 -15.18
N GLN A 492 -16.01 -30.09 -14.74
CA GLN A 492 -15.46 -31.35 -14.25
C GLN A 492 -14.85 -31.22 -12.84
N PRO A 493 -15.58 -31.56 -11.76
CA PRO A 493 -15.11 -31.41 -10.38
C PRO A 493 -13.79 -32.13 -10.06
N TRP A 494 -13.56 -33.30 -10.66
CA TRP A 494 -12.32 -34.06 -10.48
C TRP A 494 -11.11 -33.35 -11.13
N LEU A 495 -11.33 -32.67 -12.26
CA LEU A 495 -10.29 -31.91 -12.95
C LEU A 495 -9.95 -30.66 -12.16
N GLN A 496 -10.96 -29.93 -11.68
CA GLN A 496 -10.77 -28.78 -10.79
C GLN A 496 -9.95 -29.13 -9.54
N ALA A 497 -10.27 -30.24 -8.88
CA ALA A 497 -9.51 -30.71 -7.71
C ALA A 497 -8.06 -31.07 -8.06
N THR A 498 -7.85 -31.67 -9.23
CA THR A 498 -6.51 -32.03 -9.73
C THR A 498 -5.70 -30.78 -10.05
N VAL A 499 -6.29 -29.77 -10.70
CA VAL A 499 -5.65 -28.49 -11.00
C VAL A 499 -5.32 -27.74 -9.70
N LYS A 500 -6.24 -27.67 -8.73
CA LYS A 500 -5.96 -27.12 -7.39
C LYS A 500 -4.76 -27.80 -6.72
N ALA A 501 -4.74 -29.13 -6.71
CA ALA A 501 -3.64 -29.91 -6.14
C ALA A 501 -2.32 -29.63 -6.87
N ALA A 502 -2.36 -29.50 -8.20
CA ALA A 502 -1.19 -29.18 -9.01
C ALA A 502 -0.70 -27.75 -8.79
N LEU A 503 -1.53 -26.79 -8.39
CA LEU A 503 -1.13 -25.40 -8.13
C LEU A 503 -0.49 -25.18 -6.76
N TYR A 504 -0.74 -26.03 -5.76
CA TYR A 504 -0.15 -25.85 -4.42
C TYR A 504 1.38 -25.84 -4.39
N PRO A 505 2.10 -26.79 -5.02
CA PRO A 505 3.55 -26.73 -5.07
C PRO A 505 4.05 -25.49 -5.82
N LEU A 506 3.30 -25.00 -6.82
CA LEU A 506 3.65 -23.81 -7.58
C LEU A 506 3.69 -22.57 -6.67
N PHE A 507 2.75 -22.40 -5.75
CA PHE A 507 2.80 -21.28 -4.80
C PHE A 507 4.06 -21.29 -3.94
N GLY A 508 4.46 -22.47 -3.44
CA GLY A 508 5.71 -22.60 -2.69
C GLY A 508 6.95 -22.26 -3.53
N ILE A 509 6.94 -22.61 -4.82
CA ILE A 509 8.02 -22.25 -5.75
C ILE A 509 8.07 -20.74 -5.98
N LEU A 510 6.93 -20.09 -6.13
CA LEU A 510 6.86 -18.64 -6.38
C LEU A 510 7.26 -17.85 -5.13
N LEU A 511 6.89 -18.28 -3.92
CA LEU A 511 7.40 -17.69 -2.68
C LEU A 511 8.93 -17.77 -2.56
N ALA A 512 9.51 -18.92 -2.91
CA ALA A 512 10.97 -19.05 -2.95
C ALA A 512 11.61 -18.14 -4.01
N SER A 513 10.91 -17.90 -5.12
CA SER A 513 11.36 -17.03 -6.21
C SER A 513 11.25 -15.55 -5.85
N GLU A 514 10.22 -15.15 -5.10
CA GLU A 514 10.06 -13.81 -4.54
C GLU A 514 11.17 -13.47 -3.54
N GLN A 515 11.49 -14.41 -2.63
CA GLN A 515 12.62 -14.24 -1.73
C GLN A 515 13.96 -14.10 -2.49
N ALA A 516 14.09 -14.78 -3.63
CA ALA A 516 15.26 -14.67 -4.49
C ALA A 516 15.29 -13.31 -5.20
N PHE A 517 14.15 -12.82 -5.68
CA PHE A 517 14.01 -11.47 -6.25
C PHE A 517 14.51 -10.39 -5.30
N SER A 518 14.03 -10.41 -4.05
CA SER A 518 14.38 -9.43 -3.03
C SER A 518 15.86 -9.50 -2.64
N SER A 519 16.43 -10.70 -2.55
CA SER A 519 17.86 -10.90 -2.23
C SER A 519 18.84 -10.29 -3.23
N ALA A 520 18.41 -10.06 -4.48
CA ALA A 520 19.21 -9.44 -5.52
C ALA A 520 18.97 -7.93 -5.67
N GLY A 521 18.19 -7.31 -4.77
CA GLY A 521 17.90 -5.86 -4.79
C GLY A 521 16.85 -5.44 -5.82
N GLY A 522 16.10 -6.38 -6.40
CA GLY A 522 15.06 -6.12 -7.39
C GLY A 522 15.57 -5.83 -8.81
N GLY A 523 14.74 -5.17 -9.61
CA GLY A 523 15.04 -4.83 -11.01
C GLY A 523 15.31 -6.04 -11.91
N GLU A 524 16.17 -5.87 -12.93
CA GLU A 524 16.55 -6.95 -13.86
C GLU A 524 17.25 -8.12 -13.15
N GLY A 525 18.17 -7.82 -12.23
CA GLY A 525 18.91 -8.84 -11.47
C GLY A 525 17.99 -9.70 -10.62
N GLY A 526 17.06 -9.06 -9.90
CA GLY A 526 16.01 -9.73 -9.14
C GLY A 526 15.11 -10.60 -10.02
N THR A 527 14.65 -10.08 -11.16
CA THR A 527 13.77 -10.82 -12.08
C THR A 527 14.46 -12.07 -12.64
N ILE A 528 15.72 -11.95 -13.08
CA ILE A 528 16.49 -13.08 -13.63
C ILE A 528 16.71 -14.15 -12.56
N LEU A 529 17.05 -13.74 -11.34
CA LEU A 529 17.27 -14.67 -10.24
C LEU A 529 15.97 -15.37 -9.82
N ALA A 530 14.86 -14.63 -9.72
CA ALA A 530 13.53 -15.18 -9.46
C ALA A 530 13.11 -16.18 -10.55
N GLY A 531 13.30 -15.82 -11.82
CA GLY A 531 13.05 -16.70 -12.96
C GLY A 531 13.92 -17.96 -12.92
N ALA A 532 15.19 -17.85 -12.50
CA ALA A 532 16.09 -19.00 -12.36
C ALA A 532 15.63 -19.98 -11.28
N VAL A 533 15.24 -19.45 -10.11
CA VAL A 533 14.72 -20.25 -8.99
C VAL A 533 13.40 -20.93 -9.39
N ALA A 534 12.45 -20.17 -9.96
CA ALA A 534 11.18 -20.69 -10.43
C ALA A 534 11.39 -21.82 -11.44
N SER A 535 12.20 -21.58 -12.48
CA SER A 535 12.46 -22.57 -13.54
C SER A 535 13.10 -23.84 -13.02
N THR A 536 14.07 -23.71 -12.12
CA THR A 536 14.78 -24.85 -11.53
C THR A 536 13.83 -25.72 -10.72
N LEU A 537 13.01 -25.10 -9.86
CA LEU A 537 12.07 -25.83 -9.01
C LEU A 537 10.89 -26.39 -9.81
N ILE A 538 10.37 -25.67 -10.82
CA ILE A 538 9.34 -26.18 -11.74
C ILE A 538 9.88 -27.40 -12.50
N GLY A 539 11.11 -27.31 -13.01
CA GLY A 539 11.80 -28.43 -13.67
C GLY A 539 11.93 -29.65 -12.75
N ALA A 540 12.31 -29.43 -11.49
CA ALA A 540 12.44 -30.50 -10.51
C ALA A 540 11.09 -31.13 -10.12
N VAL A 541 10.04 -30.34 -9.93
CA VAL A 541 8.75 -30.80 -9.39
C VAL A 541 7.82 -31.33 -10.48
N TYR A 542 7.66 -30.60 -11.59
CA TYR A 542 6.65 -30.91 -12.63
C TYR A 542 7.23 -31.63 -13.85
N VAL A 543 8.43 -31.24 -14.29
CA VAL A 543 9.02 -31.80 -15.53
C VAL A 543 9.74 -33.13 -15.26
N SER A 544 10.39 -33.28 -14.08
CA SER A 544 11.17 -34.46 -13.76
C SER A 544 10.38 -35.79 -13.72
N PRO A 545 9.13 -35.87 -13.22
CA PRO A 545 8.36 -37.11 -13.26
C PRO A 545 8.03 -37.56 -14.69
N LEU A 546 7.68 -36.60 -15.56
CA LEU A 546 7.42 -36.86 -16.98
C LEU A 546 8.69 -37.31 -17.71
N ALA A 547 9.80 -36.61 -17.48
CA ALA A 547 11.10 -36.96 -18.05
C ALA A 547 11.59 -38.35 -17.57
N ALA A 548 11.35 -38.70 -16.31
CA ALA A 548 11.64 -40.03 -15.78
C ALA A 548 10.80 -41.11 -16.48
N GLY A 549 9.49 -40.89 -16.64
CA GLY A 549 8.59 -41.79 -17.36
C GLY A 549 9.03 -42.03 -18.81
N ALA A 550 9.35 -40.95 -19.54
CA ALA A 550 9.85 -41.03 -20.91
C ALA A 550 11.19 -41.79 -21.00
N ALA A 551 12.13 -41.52 -20.08
CA ALA A 551 13.41 -42.23 -20.04
C ALA A 551 13.25 -43.73 -19.74
N ILE A 552 12.31 -44.09 -18.86
CA ILE A 552 11.97 -45.48 -18.55
C ILE A 552 11.34 -46.18 -19.77
N ALA A 553 10.35 -45.55 -20.41
CA ALA A 553 9.68 -46.09 -21.60
C ALA A 553 10.66 -46.29 -22.77
N ALA A 554 11.56 -45.33 -22.99
CA ALA A 554 12.60 -45.40 -24.01
C ALA A 554 13.81 -46.26 -23.60
N ARG A 555 13.83 -46.83 -22.38
CA ARG A 555 14.96 -47.58 -21.79
C ARG A 555 16.30 -46.82 -21.84
N LYS A 556 16.25 -45.48 -21.80
CA LYS A 556 17.43 -44.62 -21.86
C LYS A 556 17.88 -44.20 -20.46
N LYS A 557 19.18 -44.34 -20.18
CA LYS A 557 19.80 -43.79 -18.96
C LYS A 557 20.24 -42.36 -19.19
N VAL A 558 19.94 -41.48 -18.23
CA VAL A 558 20.43 -40.09 -18.24
C VAL A 558 21.83 -40.07 -17.62
N ASN A 559 22.85 -39.76 -18.43
CA ASN A 559 24.25 -39.74 -17.98
C ASN A 559 24.72 -38.31 -17.62
N SER A 560 25.95 -38.16 -17.11
CA SER A 560 26.51 -36.83 -16.77
C SER A 560 26.63 -35.91 -17.94
N ARG A 561 26.97 -36.44 -19.12
CA ARG A 561 27.19 -35.62 -20.31
C ARG A 561 25.88 -34.97 -20.74
N THR A 562 24.76 -35.68 -20.70
CA THR A 562 23.45 -35.11 -21.03
C THR A 562 23.03 -34.00 -20.07
N VAL A 563 23.23 -34.18 -18.76
CA VAL A 563 22.94 -33.13 -17.76
C VAL A 563 23.86 -31.92 -17.95
N ALA A 564 25.16 -32.17 -18.21
CA ALA A 564 26.13 -31.11 -18.45
C ALA A 564 25.81 -30.32 -19.73
N ILE A 565 25.43 -30.99 -20.82
CA ILE A 565 25.01 -30.32 -22.07
C ILE A 565 23.79 -29.45 -21.81
N ALA A 566 22.76 -29.96 -21.11
CA ALA A 566 21.57 -29.17 -20.79
C ALA A 566 21.90 -27.94 -19.92
N ALA A 567 22.79 -28.10 -18.93
CA ALA A 567 23.26 -26.99 -18.09
C ALA A 567 24.07 -25.96 -18.89
N ILE A 568 24.90 -26.39 -19.84
CA ILE A 568 25.65 -25.50 -20.74
C ILE A 568 24.69 -24.71 -21.64
N VAL A 569 23.66 -25.36 -22.18
CA VAL A 569 22.63 -24.69 -22.98
C VAL A 569 21.89 -23.64 -22.15
N ALA A 570 21.51 -23.96 -20.92
CA ALA A 570 20.87 -23.00 -20.01
C ALA A 570 21.79 -21.82 -19.68
N ALA A 571 23.08 -22.07 -19.43
CA ALA A 571 24.08 -21.01 -19.20
C ALA A 571 24.27 -20.14 -20.46
N GLY A 572 24.31 -20.74 -21.65
CA GLY A 572 24.38 -20.00 -22.91
C GLY A 572 23.16 -19.10 -23.14
N ALA A 573 21.95 -19.60 -22.85
CA ALA A 573 20.72 -18.81 -22.94
C ALA A 573 20.67 -17.67 -21.90
N LEU A 574 21.22 -17.88 -20.70
CA LEU A 574 21.38 -16.83 -19.70
C LEU A 574 22.33 -15.74 -20.19
N VAL A 575 23.50 -16.12 -20.72
CA VAL A 575 24.46 -15.16 -21.29
C VAL A 575 23.83 -14.37 -22.43
N ALA A 576 23.10 -15.03 -23.34
CA ALA A 576 22.39 -14.35 -24.42
C ALA A 576 21.33 -13.37 -23.87
N THR A 577 20.62 -13.74 -22.81
CA THR A 577 19.67 -12.84 -22.12
C THR A 577 20.37 -11.62 -21.53
N LEU A 578 21.49 -11.81 -20.82
CA LEU A 578 22.25 -10.70 -20.23
C LEU A 578 22.81 -9.75 -21.31
N VAL A 579 23.29 -10.29 -22.43
CA VAL A 579 23.74 -9.50 -23.58
C VAL A 579 22.56 -8.73 -24.20
N ALA A 580 21.38 -9.35 -24.32
CA ALA A 580 20.20 -8.70 -24.85
C ALA A 580 19.66 -7.58 -23.93
N ILE A 581 19.75 -7.75 -22.60
CA ILE A 581 19.47 -6.68 -21.62
C ILE A 581 20.45 -5.53 -21.80
N ALA A 582 21.75 -5.82 -21.86
CA ALA A 582 22.78 -4.80 -22.05
C ALA A 582 22.62 -4.04 -23.38
N ALA A 583 22.09 -4.70 -24.41
CA ALA A 583 21.78 -4.12 -25.71
C ALA A 583 20.39 -3.44 -25.78
N GLY A 584 19.56 -3.53 -24.73
CA GLY A 584 18.20 -2.98 -24.70
C GLY A 584 17.24 -3.57 -25.74
N SER A 585 17.51 -4.79 -26.25
CA SER A 585 16.76 -5.36 -27.37
C SER A 585 15.61 -6.26 -26.91
N VAL A 586 14.41 -5.69 -26.84
CA VAL A 586 13.17 -6.42 -26.44
C VAL A 586 12.86 -7.60 -27.37
N GLN A 587 13.16 -7.48 -28.66
CA GLN A 587 12.93 -8.53 -29.66
C GLN A 587 13.85 -9.75 -29.45
N VAL A 588 15.08 -9.53 -29.01
CA VAL A 588 16.00 -10.62 -28.66
C VAL A 588 15.59 -11.21 -27.31
N LEU A 589 15.20 -10.37 -26.35
CA LEU A 589 14.74 -10.80 -25.03
C LEU A 589 13.51 -11.71 -25.09
N SER A 590 12.55 -11.45 -25.98
CA SER A 590 11.37 -12.31 -26.14
C SER A 590 11.74 -13.73 -26.60
N ILE A 591 12.92 -13.93 -27.18
CA ILE A 591 13.43 -15.26 -27.58
C ILE A 591 14.34 -15.83 -26.49
N THR A 592 15.26 -15.03 -25.95
CA THR A 592 16.28 -15.54 -25.03
C THR A 592 15.72 -15.82 -23.63
N THR A 593 14.74 -15.05 -23.15
CA THR A 593 14.20 -15.25 -21.79
C THR A 593 13.36 -16.53 -21.68
N PRO A 594 12.47 -16.90 -22.64
CA PRO A 594 11.80 -18.20 -22.56
C PRO A 594 12.77 -19.36 -22.83
N ALA A 595 13.75 -19.18 -23.72
CA ALA A 595 14.78 -20.19 -23.97
C ALA A 595 15.60 -20.49 -22.71
N PHE A 596 15.95 -19.47 -21.94
CA PHE A 596 16.62 -19.60 -20.65
C PHE A 596 15.75 -20.38 -19.64
N VAL A 597 14.49 -19.98 -19.46
CA VAL A 597 13.54 -20.63 -18.55
C VAL A 597 13.36 -22.12 -18.89
N ILE A 598 13.12 -22.44 -20.16
CA ILE A 598 12.90 -23.81 -20.64
C ILE A 598 14.16 -24.66 -20.49
N ALA A 599 15.31 -24.14 -20.91
CA ALA A 599 16.57 -24.87 -20.84
C ALA A 599 16.97 -25.17 -19.39
N LEU A 600 16.75 -24.23 -18.48
CA LEU A 600 17.04 -24.40 -17.07
C LEU A 600 16.09 -25.41 -16.40
N ALA A 601 14.79 -25.34 -16.68
CA ALA A 601 13.82 -26.33 -16.21
C ALA A 601 14.15 -27.74 -16.72
N ALA A 602 14.55 -27.88 -17.99
CA ALA A 602 14.96 -29.16 -18.58
C ALA A 602 16.26 -29.69 -17.93
N ALA A 603 17.24 -28.84 -17.69
CA ALA A 603 18.48 -29.22 -17.02
C ALA A 603 18.22 -29.71 -15.58
N ALA A 604 17.38 -29.00 -14.82
CA ALA A 604 16.97 -29.38 -13.48
C ALA A 604 16.23 -30.73 -13.48
N ALA A 605 15.28 -30.93 -14.40
CA ALA A 605 14.55 -32.18 -14.55
C ALA A 605 15.50 -33.37 -14.82
N LEU A 606 16.43 -33.23 -15.78
CA LEU A 606 17.40 -34.27 -16.11
C LEU A 606 18.34 -34.59 -14.94
N ALA A 607 18.74 -33.59 -14.16
CA ALA A 607 19.54 -33.79 -12.96
C ALA A 607 18.79 -34.64 -11.91
N VAL A 608 17.51 -34.35 -11.68
CA VAL A 608 16.64 -35.14 -10.77
C VAL A 608 16.47 -36.57 -11.28
N VAL A 609 16.14 -36.77 -12.56
CA VAL A 609 16.00 -38.11 -13.16
C VAL A 609 17.27 -38.94 -12.97
N ARG A 610 18.43 -38.33 -13.21
CA ARG A 610 19.73 -38.99 -13.02
C ARG A 610 19.98 -39.38 -11.57
N LEU A 611 19.66 -38.50 -10.62
CA LEU A 611 19.80 -38.79 -9.18
C LEU A 611 18.95 -40.00 -8.77
N VAL A 612 17.72 -40.07 -9.26
CA VAL A 612 16.80 -41.21 -9.03
C VAL A 612 17.36 -42.51 -9.65
N GLN A 613 17.81 -42.46 -10.91
CA GLN A 613 18.38 -43.63 -11.60
C GLN A 613 19.68 -44.13 -10.93
N ARG A 614 20.51 -43.23 -10.37
CA ARG A 614 21.72 -43.60 -9.62
C ARG A 614 21.40 -44.35 -8.33
N LYS A 615 20.43 -43.89 -7.54
CA LYS A 615 20.01 -44.58 -6.29
C LYS A 615 19.45 -45.98 -6.53
N LYS A 616 18.80 -46.20 -7.68
CA LYS A 616 18.24 -47.51 -8.06
C LYS A 616 19.31 -48.51 -8.55
N ALA A 617 20.51 -48.03 -8.91
CA ALA A 617 21.64 -48.88 -9.33
C ALA A 617 22.60 -49.23 -8.18
N SER A 618 22.45 -48.60 -7.00
CA SER A 618 23.25 -48.84 -5.80
C SER A 618 22.52 -49.69 -4.73
N ARG A 619 21.31 -50.17 -5.06
CA ARG A 619 20.55 -51.21 -4.36
C ARG A 619 20.45 -52.38 -5.33
#